data_AF-A0AAE3W6L2-F1
#
_entry.id   AF-A0AAE3W6L2-F1
#
_cell.length_a   1.000
_cell.length_b   1.000
_cell.length_c   1.000
_cell.angle_alpha   90.00
_cell.angle_beta   90.00
_cell.angle_gamma   90.00
#
_symmetry.space_group_name_H-M   'P 1'
#
loop_
_entity.id
_entity.type
_entity.pdbx_description
1 polymer ?
#
loop_
_entity_poly.entity_id
_entity_poly.type
_entity_poly.pdbx_seq_one_letter_code
_entity_poly.pdbx_strand_id
1 'polypeptide(L)' 'MSTRADALFASRLQASQRPADIEVRAAVVDMLGRLGARGCAGEVAGEFGDHPEAAAHRMTWALDMINRSYRD' A
#
# COMPACT_ATOMS: atom_id res chain seq x y z
N MET A 1 -4.47 -2.13 10.61
CA MET A 1 -4.15 -1.06 9.63
C MET A 1 -2.92 -1.40 8.79
N SER A 2 -1.81 -1.88 9.38
CA SER A 2 -0.58 -2.26 8.65
C SER A 2 -0.84 -3.09 7.38
N THR A 3 -1.52 -4.23 7.50
CA THR A 3 -1.67 -5.17 6.36
C THR A 3 -2.32 -4.57 5.10
N ARG A 4 -3.28 -3.63 5.26
CA ARG A 4 -3.88 -2.96 4.09
C ARG A 4 -2.95 -1.90 3.52
N ALA A 5 -2.22 -1.19 4.37
CA ALA A 5 -1.22 -0.23 3.93
C ALA A 5 -0.04 -0.94 3.25
N ASP A 6 0.42 -2.08 3.77
CA ASP A 6 1.47 -2.92 3.17
C ASP A 6 1.04 -3.43 1.79
N ALA A 7 -0.22 -3.87 1.66
CA ALA A 7 -0.78 -4.28 0.37
C ALA A 7 -0.87 -3.11 -0.62
N LEU A 8 -1.34 -1.94 -0.17
CA LEU A 8 -1.41 -0.74 -1.02
C LEU A 8 -0.01 -0.25 -1.38
N PHE A 9 0.96 -0.34 -0.48
CA PHE A 9 2.38 -0.03 -0.70
C PHE A 9 2.95 -0.88 -1.82
N ALA A 10 2.74 -2.20 -1.76
CA ALA A 10 3.22 -3.15 -2.75
C ALA A 10 2.48 -3.07 -4.11
N SER A 11 1.38 -2.32 -4.18
CA SER A 11 0.62 -2.14 -5.42
C SER A 11 1.26 -1.11 -6.36
N ARG A 12 0.92 -1.22 -7.65
CA ARG A 12 1.31 -0.24 -8.68
C ARG A 12 0.48 1.05 -8.67
N LEU A 13 -0.51 1.17 -7.79
CA LEU A 13 -1.37 2.34 -7.70
C LEU A 13 -0.57 3.54 -7.15
N GLN A 14 -0.63 4.68 -7.83
CA GLN A 14 0.15 5.87 -7.48
C GLN A 14 -0.72 7.03 -7.01
N ALA A 15 -0.16 7.88 -6.17
CA ALA A 15 -0.80 9.12 -5.69
C ALA A 15 -1.20 10.06 -6.84
N SER A 16 -0.36 10.15 -7.88
CA SER A 16 -0.56 11.01 -9.06
C SER A 16 -1.82 10.65 -9.85
N GLN A 17 -2.26 9.39 -9.78
CA GLN A 17 -3.48 8.92 -10.44
C GLN A 17 -4.76 9.40 -9.74
N ARG A 18 -4.64 10.00 -8.53
CA ARG A 18 -5.76 10.47 -7.71
C ARG A 18 -6.85 9.39 -7.53
N PRO A 19 -6.48 8.19 -7.04
CA PRO A 19 -7.39 7.06 -7.01
C PRO A 19 -8.60 7.31 -6.11
N ALA A 20 -9.76 6.81 -6.54
CA ALA A 20 -10.96 6.73 -5.72
C ALA A 20 -10.87 5.58 -4.70
N ASP A 21 -11.68 5.64 -3.65
CA ASP A 21 -11.68 4.65 -2.56
C ASP A 21 -11.89 3.21 -3.06
N ILE A 22 -12.70 3.03 -4.12
CA ILE A 22 -12.95 1.71 -4.72
C ILE A 22 -11.70 1.13 -5.39
N GLU A 23 -10.87 1.96 -6.02
CA GLU A 23 -9.63 1.55 -6.67
C GLU A 23 -8.58 1.17 -5.62
N VAL A 24 -8.53 1.93 -4.52
CA VAL A 24 -7.68 1.60 -3.37
C VAL A 24 -8.08 0.24 -2.78
N ARG A 25 -9.37 0.03 -2.52
CA ARG A 25 -9.89 -1.24 -1.98
C ARG A 25 -9.61 -2.41 -2.92
N ALA A 26 -9.78 -2.21 -4.23
CA ALA A 26 -9.47 -3.23 -5.24
C ALA A 26 -7.98 -3.59 -5.27
N ALA A 27 -7.09 -2.59 -5.25
CA ALA A 27 -5.65 -2.82 -5.20
C ALA A 27 -5.21 -3.59 -3.95
N VAL A 28 -5.79 -3.27 -2.79
CA VAL A 28 -5.53 -4.00 -1.53
C VAL A 28 -5.95 -5.47 -1.66
N VAL A 29 -7.14 -5.75 -2.20
CA VAL A 29 -7.62 -7.13 -2.37
C VAL A 29 -6.74 -7.90 -3.36
N ASP A 30 -6.37 -7.28 -4.49
CA ASP A 30 -5.51 -7.91 -5.50
C ASP A 30 -4.13 -8.26 -4.92
N MET A 31 -3.48 -7.32 -4.21
CA MET A 31 -2.16 -7.57 -3.63
C MET A 31 -2.19 -8.59 -2.50
N LEU A 32 -3.22 -8.58 -1.64
CA LEU A 32 -3.39 -9.61 -0.62
C LEU A 32 -3.67 -10.99 -1.22
N GLY A 33 -4.41 -11.06 -2.33
CA GLY A 33 -4.64 -12.31 -3.05
C GLY A 33 -3.37 -12.87 -3.70
N ARG A 34 -2.51 -12.01 -4.25
CA ARG A 34 -1.28 -12.40 -4.94
C ARG A 34 -0.13 -12.76 -4.00
N LEU A 35 0.13 -11.91 -3.02
CA LEU A 35 1.33 -12.01 -2.17
C LEU A 35 1.01 -12.51 -0.75
N GLY A 36 -0.25 -12.43 -0.34
CA GLY A 36 -0.62 -12.58 1.07
C GLY A 36 -0.04 -11.46 1.94
N ALA A 37 -0.42 -11.46 3.22
CA ALA A 37 0.02 -10.44 4.17
C ALA A 37 1.54 -10.44 4.38
N ARG A 38 2.18 -11.61 4.46
CA ARG A 38 3.64 -11.72 4.64
C ARG A 38 4.41 -11.29 3.40
N GLY A 39 3.93 -11.62 2.20
CA GLY A 39 4.57 -11.18 0.96
C GLY A 39 4.51 -9.66 0.82
N CYS A 40 3.36 -9.04 1.13
CA CYS A 40 3.25 -7.57 1.15
C CYS A 40 4.23 -6.94 2.15
N ALA A 41 4.35 -7.50 3.37
CA ALA A 41 5.33 -7.02 4.35
C ALA A 41 6.79 -7.23 3.89
N GLY A 42 7.06 -8.29 3.12
CA GLY A 42 8.37 -8.54 2.51
C GLY A 42 8.75 -7.47 1.47
N GLU A 43 7.83 -7.08 0.60
CA GLU A 43 8.03 -5.99 -0.37
C GLU A 43 8.32 -4.66 0.34
N VAL A 44 7.58 -4.36 1.42
CA VAL A 44 7.85 -3.18 2.26
C VAL A 44 9.26 -3.24 2.83
N ALA A 45 9.64 -4.37 3.45
CA ALA A 45 10.96 -4.51 4.05
C ALA A 45 12.10 -4.40 3.03
N GLY A 46 11.92 -4.97 1.83
CA GLY A 46 12.88 -4.86 0.73
C GLY A 46 13.08 -3.42 0.30
N GLU A 47 11.99 -2.70 0.02
CA GLU A 47 12.08 -1.30 -0.42
C GLU A 47 12.65 -0.38 0.65
N PHE A 48 12.38 -0.63 1.94
CA PHE A 48 13.02 0.11 3.04
C PHE A 48 14.52 -0.21 3.18
N GLY A 49 14.97 -1.39 2.76
CA GLY A 49 16.39 -1.74 2.71
C GLY A 49 17.11 -1.07 1.54
N ASP A 50 16.47 -1.03 0.38
CA ASP A 50 17.08 -0.55 -0.87
C ASP A 50 16.94 0.97 -1.05
N HIS A 51 15.76 1.52 -0.77
CA HIS A 51 15.41 2.94 -0.99
C HIS A 51 14.58 3.52 0.19
N PRO A 52 15.19 3.71 1.37
CA PRO A 52 14.46 4.04 2.59
C PRO A 52 13.64 5.33 2.51
N GLU A 53 14.13 6.39 1.85
CA GLU A 53 13.38 7.65 1.71
C GLU A 53 12.17 7.51 0.77
N ALA A 54 12.33 6.78 -0.34
CA ALA A 54 11.24 6.51 -1.27
C ALA A 54 10.18 5.62 -0.62
N ALA A 55 10.60 4.60 0.12
CA ALA A 55 9.73 3.74 0.92
C ALA A 55 8.97 4.55 1.97
N ALA A 56 9.62 5.46 2.71
CA ALA A 56 8.97 6.30 3.69
C ALA A 56 7.85 7.15 3.06
N HIS A 57 8.13 7.84 1.95
CA HIS A 57 7.11 8.61 1.23
C HIS A 57 5.95 7.74 0.74
N ARG A 58 6.26 6.56 0.18
CA ARG A 58 5.27 5.61 -0.32
C ARG A 58 4.37 5.08 0.78
N MET A 59 4.94 4.78 1.95
CA MET A 59 4.20 4.27 3.12
C MET A 59 3.35 5.35 3.77
N THR A 60 3.85 6.59 3.90
CA THR A 60 3.05 7.72 4.38
C THR A 60 1.82 7.94 3.50
N TRP A 61 1.98 7.90 2.18
CA TRP A 61 0.83 7.99 1.26
C TRP A 61 -0.13 6.81 1.44
N ALA A 62 0.38 5.58 1.54
CA ALA A 62 -0.46 4.40 1.69
C ALA A 62 -1.30 4.46 2.97
N LEU A 63 -0.69 4.89 4.09
CA LEU A 63 -1.39 5.08 5.37
C LEU A 63 -2.50 6.14 5.27
N ASP A 64 -2.22 7.30 4.66
CA ASP A 64 -3.24 8.35 4.48
C ASP A 64 -4.41 7.85 3.62
N MET A 65 -4.12 7.17 2.50
CA MET A 65 -5.19 6.64 1.64
C MET A 65 -6.00 5.52 2.28
N ILE A 66 -5.37 4.60 3.02
CA ILE A 66 -6.10 3.57 3.76
C ILE A 66 -6.97 4.21 4.84
N ASN A 67 -6.46 5.22 5.54
CA ASN A 67 -7.25 5.90 6.56
C ASN A 67 -8.49 6.59 5.95
N ARG A 68 -8.34 7.24 4.80
CA ARG A 68 -9.47 7.88 4.08
C ARG A 68 -10.46 6.85 3.53
N SER A 69 -9.97 5.83 2.84
CA SER A 69 -10.80 4.86 2.10
C SER A 69 -11.57 3.88 2.99
N TYR A 70 -11.20 3.77 4.27
CA TYR A 70 -11.81 2.84 5.24
C TYR A 70 -12.36 3.56 6.47
N ARG A 71 -12.51 4.89 6.41
CA ARG A 71 -13.26 5.63 7.42
C ARG A 71 -14.74 5.43 7.13
N ASP A 72 -15.48 4.89 8.09
CA ASP A 72 -16.95 4.91 8.11
C ASP A 72 -17.45 6.32 8.43
#